data_AF-A0A965W5Q1-F1
#
_entry.id   AF-A0A965W5Q1-F1
#
_cell.length_a   1.000
_cell.length_b   1.000
_cell.length_c   1.000
_cell.angle_alpha   90.00
_cell.angle_beta   90.00
_cell.angle_gamma   90.00
#
_symmetry.space_group_name_H-M   'P 1'
#
loop_
_entity.id
_entity.type
_entity.pdbx_description
1 polymer ?
#
loop_
_entity_poly.entity_id
_entity_poly.type
_entity_poly.pdbx_seq_one_letter_code
_entity_poly.pdbx_strand_id
1 'polypeptide(L)'
;MKRLGCLLLLCINTCVVFWLLFFKTYASQYQDIKILNISPVSKTWHKYFRRLVLIKIPKEALTYKVAQHAEGSFYINSSFFDDNGTPNGLVIINHHAIQSNRIYKGGYFSIRKGKPQILYQLPQGMPEYVCQTRYVGIKNGIVNGALGKTPKNSTLKYRAVIGFNQNGDFYVLHSGRTGFVSMDELLNTAQAEGIVNALVFDSGSSLEVAFKTGTLNHEFKAYPDWIKSFCKIRKPSVYIIGDIP
;
A
#
# COMPACT_ATOMS: atom_id res chain seq x y z
N MET A 1 49.68 -12.24 31.34
CA MET A 1 48.89 -12.68 30.16
C MET A 1 47.46 -13.17 30.45
N LYS A 2 47.02 -13.43 31.70
CA LYS A 2 45.65 -13.95 31.97
C LYS A 2 44.51 -12.91 32.00
N ARG A 3 44.81 -11.60 32.04
CA ARG A 3 43.77 -10.55 32.17
C ARG A 3 43.19 -10.04 30.85
N LEU A 4 43.82 -10.32 29.71
CA LEU A 4 43.38 -9.84 28.40
C LEU A 4 42.24 -10.69 27.81
N GLY A 5 42.22 -12.00 28.09
CA GLY A 5 41.19 -12.92 27.59
C GLY A 5 39.81 -12.70 28.22
N CYS A 6 39.75 -12.24 29.47
CA CYS A 6 38.48 -12.02 30.18
C CYS A 6 37.74 -10.76 29.68
N LEU A 7 38.48 -9.71 29.30
CA LEU A 7 37.91 -8.50 28.72
C LEU A 7 37.36 -8.75 27.30
N LEU A 8 38.06 -9.58 26.51
CA LEU A 8 37.65 -9.93 25.14
C LEU A 8 36.35 -10.75 25.14
N LEU A 9 36.22 -11.70 26.07
CA LEU A 9 35.00 -12.50 26.27
C LEU A 9 33.80 -11.66 26.74
N LEU A 10 34.04 -10.62 27.56
CA LEU A 10 32.99 -9.69 27.97
C LEU A 10 32.49 -8.84 26.79
N CYS A 11 33.40 -8.32 25.95
CA CYS A 11 33.05 -7.53 24.78
C CYS A 11 32.31 -8.34 23.69
N ILE A 12 32.67 -9.61 23.50
CA ILE A 12 31.98 -10.48 22.54
C ILE A 12 30.55 -10.77 23.03
N ASN A 13 30.36 -11.04 24.32
CA ASN A 13 29.03 -11.28 24.89
C ASN A 13 28.12 -10.05 24.84
N THR A 14 28.64 -8.85 25.14
CA THR A 14 27.83 -7.62 25.07
C THR A 14 27.48 -7.26 23.64
N CYS A 15 28.39 -7.44 22.68
CA CYS A 15 28.09 -7.25 21.26
C CYS A 15 27.02 -8.23 20.76
N VAL A 16 27.09 -9.52 21.12
CA VAL A 16 26.10 -10.53 20.69
C VAL A 16 24.74 -10.30 21.31
N VAL A 17 24.66 -9.91 22.59
CA VAL A 17 23.39 -9.58 23.26
C VAL A 17 22.78 -8.31 22.68
N PHE A 18 23.58 -7.29 22.37
CA PHE A 18 23.12 -6.08 21.70
C PHE A 18 22.62 -6.39 20.28
N TRP A 19 23.33 -7.26 19.54
CA TRP A 19 22.92 -7.72 18.22
C TRP A 19 21.60 -8.49 18.28
N LEU A 20 21.46 -9.43 19.23
CA LEU A 20 20.25 -10.21 19.40
C LEU A 20 19.05 -9.35 19.83
N LEU A 21 19.25 -8.39 20.74
CA LEU A 21 18.18 -7.46 21.17
C LEU A 21 17.79 -6.49 20.05
N PHE A 22 18.75 -5.95 19.29
CA PHE A 22 18.47 -5.06 18.16
C PHE A 22 17.70 -5.79 17.05
N PHE A 23 18.10 -7.02 16.70
CA PHE A 23 17.37 -7.84 15.74
C PHE A 23 16.01 -8.33 16.25
N LYS A 24 15.85 -8.66 17.54
CA LYS A 24 14.55 -9.06 18.08
C LYS A 24 13.55 -7.89 18.07
N THR A 25 14.04 -6.68 18.33
CA THR A 25 13.20 -5.48 18.35
C THR A 25 12.79 -5.07 16.91
N TYR A 26 13.72 -5.09 15.96
CA TYR A 26 13.42 -4.84 14.53
C TYR A 26 12.56 -5.95 13.90
N ALA A 27 12.82 -7.22 14.21
CA ALA A 27 12.02 -8.35 13.69
C ALA A 27 10.61 -8.39 14.27
N SER A 28 10.38 -7.85 15.48
CA SER A 28 9.05 -7.80 16.12
C SER A 28 8.14 -6.69 15.58
N GLN A 29 8.69 -5.65 14.94
CA GLN A 29 7.88 -4.56 14.38
C GLN A 29 7.12 -4.94 13.10
N TYR A 30 7.53 -6.03 12.44
CA TYR A 30 6.95 -6.47 11.17
C TYR A 30 6.38 -7.89 11.29
N GLN A 31 5.38 -8.04 12.15
CA GLN A 31 4.40 -9.11 11.97
C GLN A 31 3.20 -8.56 11.20
N ASP A 32 2.62 -9.40 10.35
CA ASP A 32 1.32 -9.23 9.69
C ASP A 32 1.31 -8.66 8.25
N ILE A 33 2.08 -9.28 7.33
CA ILE A 33 1.40 -9.65 6.06
C ILE A 33 0.43 -10.76 6.41
N LYS A 34 -0.82 -10.38 6.65
CA LYS A 34 -1.91 -11.31 6.88
C LYS A 34 -2.49 -11.69 5.52
N ILE A 35 -2.21 -12.89 5.07
CA ILE A 35 -2.86 -13.43 3.87
C ILE A 35 -4.29 -13.82 4.27
N LEU A 36 -5.28 -13.09 3.75
CA LEU A 36 -6.69 -13.34 4.02
C LEU A 36 -7.25 -14.34 3.01
N ASN A 37 -7.53 -15.56 3.47
CA ASN A 37 -8.30 -16.53 2.69
C ASN A 37 -9.79 -16.23 2.88
N ILE A 38 -10.34 -15.34 2.05
CA ILE A 38 -11.78 -15.08 2.03
C ILE A 38 -12.39 -15.94 0.93
N SER A 39 -12.96 -17.09 1.32
CA SER A 39 -13.78 -17.90 0.43
C SER A 39 -15.10 -17.17 0.17
N PRO A 40 -15.61 -17.14 -1.08
CA PRO A 40 -16.98 -16.73 -1.29
C PRO A 40 -17.91 -17.75 -0.62
N VAL A 41 -19.11 -17.28 -0.31
CA VAL A 41 -20.26 -18.10 0.07
C VAL A 41 -20.52 -19.14 -1.02
N SER A 42 -19.88 -20.31 -0.94
CA SER A 42 -20.40 -21.58 -1.42
C SER A 42 -19.66 -22.72 -0.74
N LYS A 43 -20.43 -23.58 -0.07
CA LYS A 43 -19.95 -24.84 0.50
C LYS A 43 -19.62 -25.77 -0.67
N THR A 44 -18.40 -25.73 -1.22
CA THR A 44 -17.69 -26.91 -1.77
C THR A 44 -16.34 -26.55 -2.45
N TRP A 45 -15.27 -27.24 -2.01
CA TRP A 45 -14.10 -27.67 -2.79
C TRP A 45 -13.00 -26.70 -3.29
N HIS A 46 -12.79 -25.49 -2.75
CA HIS A 46 -11.59 -24.70 -3.13
C HIS A 46 -10.88 -24.01 -1.94
N LYS A 47 -10.14 -24.80 -1.15
CA LYS A 47 -9.27 -24.35 -0.04
C LYS A 47 -7.92 -23.72 -0.49
N TYR A 48 -7.70 -23.53 -1.80
CA TYR A 48 -6.40 -23.11 -2.36
C TYR A 48 -6.41 -21.80 -3.18
N PHE A 49 -7.54 -21.08 -3.24
CA PHE A 49 -7.65 -19.87 -4.07
C PHE A 49 -7.56 -18.58 -3.22
N ARG A 50 -6.39 -17.93 -3.25
CA ARG A 50 -6.04 -16.71 -2.50
C ARG A 50 -6.62 -15.46 -3.17
N ARG A 51 -7.75 -14.94 -2.70
CA ARG A 51 -8.46 -13.84 -3.37
C ARG A 51 -7.99 -12.44 -2.96
N LEU A 52 -7.67 -12.22 -1.69
CA LEU A 52 -7.19 -10.94 -1.16
C LEU A 52 -5.94 -11.12 -0.31
N VAL A 53 -5.10 -10.09 -0.27
CA VAL A 53 -3.89 -10.03 0.55
C VAL A 53 -3.94 -8.73 1.33
N LEU A 54 -3.75 -8.83 2.65
CA LEU A 54 -3.64 -7.68 3.53
C LEU A 54 -2.20 -7.50 3.97
N ILE A 55 -1.71 -6.28 3.81
CA ILE A 55 -0.43 -5.81 4.34
C ILE A 55 -0.76 -4.76 5.38
N LYS A 56 -0.41 -5.03 6.63
CA LYS A 56 -0.51 -4.07 7.74
C LYS A 56 0.89 -3.52 8.02
N ILE A 57 1.01 -2.19 8.04
CA ILE A 57 2.26 -1.48 8.32
C ILE A 57 2.01 -0.55 9.51
N PRO A 58 2.70 -0.75 10.66
CA PRO A 58 2.56 0.15 11.79
C PRO A 58 2.90 1.60 11.43
N LYS A 59 2.21 2.56 12.07
CA LYS A 59 2.25 4.01 11.76
C LYS A 59 3.65 4.63 11.56
N GLU A 60 4.66 4.06 12.19
CA GLU A 60 6.03 4.61 12.23
C GLU A 60 7.05 3.67 11.59
N ALA A 61 6.59 2.56 11.01
CA ALA A 61 7.46 1.52 10.47
C ALA A 61 8.01 1.83 9.07
N LEU A 62 7.49 2.88 8.41
CA LEU A 62 8.00 3.35 7.13
C LEU A 62 8.01 4.88 7.10
N THR A 63 9.01 5.42 6.40
CA THR A 63 8.91 6.77 5.83
C THR A 63 8.21 6.68 4.48
N TYR A 64 7.30 7.61 4.17
CA TYR A 64 6.52 7.57 2.93
C TYR A 64 6.86 8.73 2.01
N LYS A 65 6.77 8.48 0.70
CA LYS A 65 6.89 9.49 -0.37
C LYS A 65 5.91 9.17 -1.51
N VAL A 66 5.77 10.11 -2.43
CA VAL A 66 5.17 9.88 -3.75
C VAL A 66 6.26 10.05 -4.80
N ALA A 67 6.36 9.11 -5.73
CA ALA A 67 7.40 9.06 -6.75
C ALA A 67 6.84 8.67 -8.13
N GLN A 68 7.60 8.90 -9.20
CA GLN A 68 7.24 8.50 -10.57
C GLN A 68 7.72 7.08 -10.93
N HIS A 69 8.51 6.46 -10.04
CA HIS A 69 9.06 5.13 -10.22
C HIS A 69 8.77 4.26 -8.99
N ALA A 70 8.62 2.96 -9.22
CA ALA A 70 8.47 1.97 -8.15
C ALA A 70 9.84 1.65 -7.56
N GLU A 71 10.07 2.07 -6.32
CA GLU A 71 11.32 1.88 -5.58
C GLU A 71 11.07 1.75 -4.08
N GLY A 72 12.11 1.41 -3.33
CA GLY A 72 12.09 1.31 -1.87
C GLY A 72 11.64 -0.05 -1.31
N SER A 73 11.53 -0.11 0.02
CA SER A 73 11.04 -1.29 0.76
C SER A 73 9.57 -1.56 0.52
N PHE A 74 8.79 -0.53 0.20
CA PHE A 74 7.36 -0.61 -0.08
C PHE A 74 7.04 0.20 -1.33
N TYR A 75 6.18 -0.32 -2.20
CA TYR A 75 5.51 0.50 -3.21
C TYR A 75 4.11 0.00 -3.53
N ILE A 76 3.26 0.93 -3.96
CA ILE A 76 1.98 0.66 -4.59
C ILE A 76 1.69 1.72 -5.67
N ASN A 77 1.19 1.30 -6.83
CA ASN A 77 0.74 2.25 -7.84
C ASN A 77 -0.41 3.12 -7.31
N SER A 78 -0.46 4.38 -7.73
CA SER A 78 -1.41 5.36 -7.18
C SER A 78 -2.34 5.93 -8.25
N SER A 79 -2.20 7.21 -8.59
CA SER A 79 -3.11 7.95 -9.46
C SER A 79 -3.45 7.19 -10.74
N PHE A 80 -4.71 7.28 -11.16
CA PHE A 80 -5.12 6.93 -12.53
C PHE A 80 -4.30 7.74 -13.53
N PHE A 81 -4.17 7.27 -14.75
CA PHE A 81 -3.46 7.99 -15.81
C PHE A 81 -4.17 7.82 -17.16
N ASP A 82 -3.86 8.71 -18.09
CA ASP A 82 -4.41 8.70 -19.45
C ASP A 82 -3.59 7.83 -20.42
N ASP A 83 -4.03 7.79 -21.68
CA ASP A 83 -3.31 7.14 -22.77
C ASP A 83 -2.05 7.90 -23.20
N ASN A 84 -1.53 8.84 -22.42
CA ASN A 84 -0.19 9.40 -22.55
C ASN A 84 0.68 9.10 -21.32
N GLY A 85 0.13 8.42 -20.30
CA GLY A 85 0.80 8.17 -19.03
C GLY A 85 0.73 9.37 -18.08
N THR A 86 0.04 10.43 -18.47
CA THR A 86 -0.19 11.61 -17.65
C THR A 86 -1.08 11.24 -16.47
N PRO A 87 -0.66 11.48 -15.22
CA PRO A 87 -1.52 11.20 -14.09
C PRO A 87 -2.76 12.10 -14.09
N ASN A 88 -3.87 11.51 -13.67
CA ASN A 88 -5.15 12.16 -13.43
C ASN A 88 -5.23 12.61 -11.97
N GLY A 89 -5.60 13.87 -11.75
CA GLY A 89 -5.67 14.44 -10.40
C GLY A 89 -4.36 15.05 -9.93
N LEU A 90 -4.42 15.78 -8.82
CA LEU A 90 -3.27 16.50 -8.26
C LEU A 90 -2.17 15.53 -7.89
N VAL A 91 -0.95 15.79 -8.36
CA VAL A 91 0.26 15.07 -7.94
C VAL A 91 1.35 16.07 -7.60
N ILE A 92 1.83 15.99 -6.35
CA ILE A 92 2.90 16.81 -5.81
C ILE A 92 4.02 15.88 -5.35
N ILE A 93 5.26 16.20 -5.74
CA ILE A 93 6.47 15.49 -5.36
C ILE A 93 7.48 16.53 -4.89
N ASN A 94 8.04 16.35 -3.69
CA ASN A 94 9.01 17.27 -3.09
C ASN A 94 8.55 18.74 -3.13
N HIS A 95 7.29 19.01 -2.76
CA HIS A 95 6.66 20.33 -2.82
C HIS A 95 6.49 20.92 -4.24
N HIS A 96 6.71 20.16 -5.30
CA HIS A 96 6.49 20.59 -6.68
C HIS A 96 5.31 19.85 -7.30
N ALA A 97 4.36 20.59 -7.86
CA ALA A 97 3.25 19.98 -8.60
C ALA A 97 3.75 19.49 -9.97
N ILE A 98 3.77 18.18 -10.18
CA ILE A 98 4.03 17.59 -11.50
C ILE A 98 2.73 17.45 -12.32
N GLN A 99 1.58 17.47 -11.64
CA GLN A 99 0.26 17.58 -12.24
C GLN A 99 -0.61 18.44 -11.34
N SER A 100 -1.18 19.51 -11.90
CA SER A 100 -2.03 20.47 -11.17
C SER A 100 -3.52 20.25 -11.41
N ASN A 101 -3.90 19.49 -12.45
CA ASN A 101 -5.29 19.18 -12.74
C ASN A 101 -5.93 18.41 -11.60
N ARG A 102 -7.03 18.94 -11.06
CA ARG A 102 -7.73 18.35 -9.91
C ARG A 102 -8.94 17.58 -10.40
N ILE A 103 -9.16 16.42 -9.81
CA ILE A 103 -10.43 15.72 -10.01
C ILE A 103 -11.47 16.35 -9.08
N TYR A 104 -12.63 16.69 -9.65
CA TYR A 104 -13.76 17.16 -8.87
C TYR A 104 -14.31 16.01 -8.00
N LYS A 105 -14.32 16.23 -6.69
CA LYS A 105 -14.60 15.22 -5.66
C LYS A 105 -13.58 14.08 -5.68
N GLY A 106 -13.25 13.55 -4.50
CA GLY A 106 -12.25 12.50 -4.38
C GLY A 106 -11.53 12.58 -3.05
N GLY A 107 -10.37 11.93 -3.00
CA GLY A 107 -9.51 11.96 -1.83
C GLY A 107 -8.04 12.08 -2.21
N TYR A 108 -7.26 12.55 -1.26
CA TYR A 108 -5.84 12.81 -1.41
C TYR A 108 -5.10 11.95 -0.40
N PHE A 109 -4.13 11.17 -0.87
CA PHE A 109 -3.06 10.70 0.00
C PHE A 109 -2.03 11.83 0.04
N SER A 110 -1.81 12.40 1.21
CA SER A 110 -0.92 13.54 1.40
C SER A 110 0.10 13.24 2.49
N ILE A 111 1.33 13.69 2.29
CA ILE A 111 2.39 13.62 3.29
C ILE A 111 2.81 15.05 3.61
N ARG A 112 2.85 15.36 4.90
CA ARG A 112 3.32 16.65 5.43
C ARG A 112 4.11 16.41 6.70
N LYS A 113 5.32 16.98 6.77
CA LYS A 113 6.29 16.76 7.85
C LYS A 113 6.56 15.26 8.05
N GLY A 114 6.71 14.53 6.94
CA GLY A 114 6.90 13.07 6.93
C GLY A 114 5.69 12.24 7.35
N LYS A 115 4.55 12.86 7.72
CA LYS A 115 3.36 12.15 8.21
C LYS A 115 2.34 11.94 7.09
N PRO A 116 2.03 10.69 6.71
CA PRO A 116 1.01 10.41 5.71
C PRO A 116 -0.40 10.57 6.31
N GLN A 117 -1.35 11.00 5.48
CA GLN A 117 -2.75 11.18 5.85
C GLN A 117 -3.68 11.08 4.63
N ILE A 118 -4.93 10.74 4.88
CA ILE A 118 -6.01 10.82 3.88
C ILE A 118 -6.81 12.10 4.11
N LEU A 119 -6.96 12.90 3.06
CA LEU A 119 -7.78 14.10 3.05
C LEU A 119 -8.92 13.96 2.06
N TYR A 120 -10.08 14.53 2.41
CA TYR A 120 -11.28 14.55 1.55
C TYR A 120 -11.53 15.90 0.89
N GLN A 121 -10.64 16.84 1.16
CA GLN A 121 -10.62 18.20 0.63
C GLN A 121 -9.20 18.51 0.19
N LEU A 122 -9.06 19.57 -0.59
CA LEU A 122 -7.76 20.03 -1.04
C LEU A 122 -6.83 20.23 0.17
N PRO A 123 -5.59 19.70 0.13
CA PRO A 123 -4.60 19.97 1.16
C PRO A 123 -4.40 21.48 1.34
N GLN A 124 -4.42 21.97 2.58
CA GLN A 124 -4.15 23.38 2.86
C GLN A 124 -2.65 23.66 2.78
N GLY A 125 -2.26 24.66 1.99
CA GLY A 125 -0.86 24.96 1.67
C GLY A 125 -0.20 23.88 0.80
N MET A 126 1.12 23.97 0.58
CA MET A 126 1.85 23.00 -0.24
C MET A 126 2.40 21.85 0.64
N PRO A 127 1.85 20.63 0.55
CA PRO A 127 2.42 19.44 1.21
C PRO A 127 3.73 18.99 0.54
N GLU A 128 4.46 18.08 1.19
CA GLU A 128 5.67 17.46 0.62
C GLU A 128 5.31 16.58 -0.57
N TYR A 129 4.28 15.75 -0.37
CA TYR A 129 3.79 14.82 -1.37
C TYR A 129 2.27 14.76 -1.40
N VAL A 130 1.70 14.60 -2.59
CA VAL A 130 0.28 14.30 -2.82
C VAL A 130 0.12 13.40 -4.01
N CYS A 131 -0.82 12.45 -3.91
CA CYS A 131 -1.50 11.90 -5.08
C CYS A 131 -3.01 11.88 -4.84
N GLN A 132 -3.78 12.25 -5.86
CA GLN A 132 -5.24 12.31 -5.79
C GLN A 132 -5.86 11.08 -6.47
N THR A 133 -6.95 10.58 -5.89
CA THR A 133 -7.87 9.66 -6.54
C THR A 133 -9.29 10.22 -6.58
N ARG A 134 -10.09 9.77 -7.55
CA ARG A 134 -11.53 10.04 -7.61
C ARG A 134 -12.34 9.20 -6.60
N TYR A 135 -11.77 8.14 -6.05
CA TYR A 135 -12.51 7.14 -5.27
C TYR A 135 -12.13 7.17 -3.79
N VAL A 136 -13.04 7.72 -2.98
CA VAL A 136 -13.04 7.57 -1.52
C VAL A 136 -13.81 6.30 -1.17
N GLY A 137 -13.09 5.28 -0.70
CA GLY A 137 -13.62 3.96 -0.40
C GLY A 137 -14.30 3.90 0.96
N ILE A 138 -13.62 4.38 2.00
CA ILE A 138 -14.12 4.41 3.37
C ILE A 138 -13.85 5.80 3.96
N LYS A 139 -14.83 6.37 4.65
CA LYS A 139 -14.70 7.64 5.35
C LYS A 139 -15.28 7.51 6.75
N ASN A 140 -14.44 7.73 7.77
CA ASN A 140 -14.82 7.64 9.18
C ASN A 140 -15.53 6.30 9.52
N GLY A 141 -15.00 5.20 9.00
CA GLY A 141 -15.55 3.86 9.18
C GLY A 141 -16.76 3.53 8.33
N ILE A 142 -17.25 4.45 7.49
CA ILE A 142 -18.42 4.22 6.62
C ILE A 142 -17.96 3.89 5.20
N VAL A 143 -18.35 2.71 4.71
CA VAL A 143 -18.09 2.27 3.32
C VAL A 143 -18.93 3.08 2.33
N ASN A 144 -18.28 3.54 1.26
CA ASN A 144 -18.94 4.21 0.15
C ASN A 144 -19.60 3.19 -0.79
N GLY A 145 -20.78 2.70 -0.41
CA GLY A 145 -21.53 1.70 -1.20
C GLY A 145 -21.97 2.18 -2.59
N ALA A 146 -21.86 3.48 -2.91
CA ALA A 146 -22.11 3.96 -4.28
C ALA A 146 -21.01 3.51 -5.25
N LEU A 147 -19.80 3.25 -4.76
CA LEU A 147 -18.70 2.84 -5.62
C LEU A 147 -18.95 1.48 -6.28
N GLY A 148 -19.46 0.47 -5.56
CA GLY A 148 -19.71 -0.84 -6.17
C GLY A 148 -21.00 -0.97 -6.96
N LYS A 149 -21.91 0.00 -6.89
CA LYS A 149 -23.17 0.00 -7.65
C LYS A 149 -23.01 0.33 -9.14
N THR A 150 -21.85 0.85 -9.56
CA THR A 150 -21.62 1.16 -10.99
C THR A 150 -21.12 -0.07 -11.75
N PRO A 151 -21.54 -0.32 -13.01
CA PRO A 151 -21.10 -1.49 -13.77
C PRO A 151 -19.57 -1.66 -13.85
N LYS A 152 -18.84 -0.54 -14.01
CA LYS A 152 -17.37 -0.52 -14.07
C LYS A 152 -16.71 -1.02 -12.77
N ASN A 153 -17.36 -0.79 -11.64
CA ASN A 153 -16.83 -1.10 -10.31
C ASN A 153 -17.41 -2.40 -9.71
N SER A 154 -18.58 -2.83 -10.17
CA SER A 154 -19.13 -4.16 -9.86
C SER A 154 -18.39 -5.28 -10.61
N THR A 155 -17.80 -4.98 -11.78
CA THR A 155 -16.98 -5.93 -12.54
C THR A 155 -15.79 -6.42 -11.71
N LEU A 156 -15.57 -7.74 -11.72
CA LEU A 156 -14.44 -8.40 -11.08
C LEU A 156 -13.13 -8.00 -11.78
N LYS A 157 -12.20 -7.42 -11.02
CA LYS A 157 -10.88 -6.99 -11.51
C LYS A 157 -9.84 -7.19 -10.41
N TYR A 158 -8.56 -7.10 -10.76
CA TYR A 158 -7.53 -6.81 -9.77
C TYR A 158 -7.82 -5.43 -9.16
N ARG A 159 -7.93 -5.35 -7.84
CA ARG A 159 -8.19 -4.08 -7.15
C ARG A 159 -7.29 -3.95 -5.94
N ALA A 160 -7.07 -2.72 -5.52
CA ALA A 160 -6.44 -2.42 -4.24
C ALA A 160 -7.11 -1.22 -3.59
N VAL A 161 -7.07 -1.22 -2.27
CA VAL A 161 -7.46 -0.11 -1.42
C VAL A 161 -6.34 0.11 -0.42
N ILE A 162 -5.99 1.37 -0.20
CA ILE A 162 -5.08 1.76 0.87
C ILE A 162 -5.85 2.55 1.91
N GLY A 163 -5.41 2.52 3.15
CA GLY A 163 -6.08 3.25 4.19
C GLY A 163 -5.36 3.26 5.52
N PHE A 164 -6.00 3.87 6.49
CA PHE A 164 -5.57 3.90 7.87
C PHE A 164 -6.65 3.33 8.79
N ASN A 165 -6.24 2.62 9.83
CA ASN A 165 -7.10 2.29 10.96
C ASN A 165 -7.18 3.46 11.96
N GLN A 166 -7.90 3.28 13.08
CA GLN A 166 -8.03 4.32 14.12
C GLN A 166 -6.71 4.66 14.83
N ASN A 167 -5.77 3.70 14.88
CA ASN A 167 -4.46 3.89 15.50
C ASN A 167 -3.48 4.63 14.58
N GLY A 168 -3.83 4.80 13.30
CA GLY A 168 -2.98 5.39 12.28
C GLY A 168 -2.01 4.41 11.63
N ASP A 169 -2.17 3.10 11.85
CA ASP A 169 -1.47 2.08 11.08
C ASP A 169 -1.94 2.14 9.63
N PHE A 170 -1.00 1.97 8.70
CA PHE A 170 -1.25 1.98 7.27
C PHE A 170 -1.57 0.58 6.77
N TYR A 171 -2.61 0.47 5.94
CA TYR A 171 -3.10 -0.80 5.41
C TYR A 171 -3.10 -0.75 3.88
N VAL A 172 -2.70 -1.87 3.28
CA VAL A 172 -2.94 -2.17 1.88
C VAL A 172 -3.72 -3.47 1.80
N LEU A 173 -4.91 -3.42 1.23
CA LEU A 173 -5.68 -4.61 0.88
C LEU A 173 -5.74 -4.69 -0.64
N HIS A 174 -5.25 -5.77 -1.22
CA HIS A 174 -5.21 -5.93 -2.67
C HIS A 174 -5.58 -7.34 -3.12
N SER A 175 -5.97 -7.47 -4.37
CA SER A 175 -6.21 -8.76 -5.02
C SER A 175 -4.98 -9.65 -5.03
N GLY A 176 -5.17 -10.95 -4.78
CA GLY A 176 -4.17 -11.98 -5.03
C GLY A 176 -4.09 -12.43 -6.49
N ARG A 177 -3.12 -13.29 -6.85
CA ARG A 177 -2.86 -13.76 -8.22
C ARG A 177 -4.04 -14.41 -8.95
N THR A 178 -5.02 -14.94 -8.23
CA THR A 178 -6.22 -15.58 -8.79
C THR A 178 -7.51 -14.85 -8.36
N GLY A 179 -7.37 -13.67 -7.74
CA GLY A 179 -8.41 -13.01 -6.97
C GLY A 179 -8.97 -11.76 -7.63
N PHE A 180 -9.69 -11.90 -8.74
CA PHE A 180 -10.54 -10.80 -9.15
C PHE A 180 -11.64 -10.58 -8.11
N VAL A 181 -11.82 -9.32 -7.72
CA VAL A 181 -12.79 -8.91 -6.70
C VAL A 181 -13.62 -7.73 -7.20
N SER A 182 -14.85 -7.64 -6.70
CA SER A 182 -15.68 -6.46 -6.89
C SER A 182 -15.21 -5.35 -5.96
N MET A 183 -15.62 -4.11 -6.24
CA MET A 183 -15.34 -3.00 -5.32
C MET A 183 -16.00 -3.21 -3.96
N ASP A 184 -17.23 -3.73 -3.93
CA ASP A 184 -17.95 -3.96 -2.67
C ASP A 184 -17.25 -5.01 -1.81
N GLU A 185 -16.80 -6.12 -2.40
CA GLU A 185 -16.04 -7.15 -1.69
C GLU A 185 -14.76 -6.58 -1.07
N LEU A 186 -14.02 -5.77 -1.84
CA LEU A 186 -12.80 -5.12 -1.38
C LEU A 186 -13.07 -4.16 -0.21
N LEU A 187 -14.05 -3.27 -0.33
CA LEU A 187 -14.31 -2.23 0.67
C LEU A 187 -14.92 -2.79 1.94
N ASN A 188 -15.83 -3.76 1.84
CA ASN A 188 -16.40 -4.43 3.01
C ASN A 188 -15.33 -5.23 3.77
N THR A 189 -14.43 -5.91 3.04
CA THR A 189 -13.28 -6.58 3.67
C THR A 189 -12.35 -5.59 4.36
N ALA A 190 -12.03 -4.47 3.70
CA ALA A 190 -11.19 -3.42 4.28
C ALA A 190 -11.78 -2.87 5.58
N GLN A 191 -13.09 -2.60 5.60
CA GLN A 191 -13.80 -2.15 6.79
C GLN A 191 -13.75 -3.21 7.91
N ALA A 192 -13.99 -4.48 7.57
CA ALA A 192 -13.96 -5.58 8.53
C ALA A 192 -12.57 -5.79 9.19
N GLU A 193 -11.49 -5.48 8.47
CA GLU A 193 -10.12 -5.50 9.01
C GLU A 193 -9.74 -4.20 9.77
N GLY A 194 -10.71 -3.32 10.03
CA GLY A 194 -10.55 -2.14 10.88
C GLY A 194 -10.07 -0.88 10.16
N ILE A 195 -10.05 -0.85 8.83
CA ILE A 195 -9.69 0.35 8.06
C ILE A 195 -10.85 1.35 8.14
N VAL A 196 -10.58 2.56 8.63
CA VAL A 196 -11.59 3.60 8.85
C VAL A 196 -11.56 4.72 7.83
N ASN A 197 -10.40 4.97 7.22
CA ASN A 197 -10.27 5.95 6.14
C ASN A 197 -9.52 5.29 5.00
N ALA A 198 -10.10 5.24 3.81
CA ALA A 198 -9.55 4.48 2.70
C ALA A 198 -9.77 5.13 1.34
N LEU A 199 -8.75 5.02 0.48
CA LEU A 199 -8.72 5.49 -0.90
C LEU A 199 -8.51 4.32 -1.85
N VAL A 200 -9.20 4.37 -2.99
CA VAL A 200 -9.03 3.38 -4.05
C VAL A 200 -8.30 4.04 -5.22
N PHE A 201 -7.12 3.51 -5.53
CA PHE A 201 -6.26 4.00 -6.60
C PHE A 201 -6.41 3.17 -7.87
N ASP A 202 -5.58 3.42 -8.88
CA ASP A 202 -5.69 2.71 -10.15
C ASP A 202 -5.52 1.20 -9.97
N SER A 203 -6.32 0.46 -10.71
CA SER A 203 -6.57 -0.97 -10.53
C SER A 203 -6.55 -1.68 -11.88
N GLY A 204 -6.88 -2.97 -11.92
CA GLY A 204 -6.82 -3.76 -13.15
C GLY A 204 -5.39 -4.05 -13.55
N SER A 205 -5.07 -3.87 -14.84
CA SER A 205 -3.73 -4.17 -15.40
C SER A 205 -2.61 -3.30 -14.81
N SER A 206 -2.95 -2.14 -14.26
CA SER A 206 -2.03 -1.21 -13.62
C SER A 206 -1.62 -1.63 -12.21
N LEU A 207 -2.33 -2.55 -11.56
CA LEU A 207 -2.08 -2.85 -10.15
C LEU A 207 -0.69 -3.45 -9.94
N GLU A 208 0.11 -2.76 -9.13
CA GLU A 208 1.45 -3.18 -8.70
C GLU A 208 1.61 -2.84 -7.21
N VAL A 209 2.04 -3.83 -6.44
CA VAL A 209 2.28 -3.72 -4.99
C VAL A 209 3.53 -4.52 -4.64
N ALA A 210 4.44 -3.97 -3.85
CA ALA A 210 5.47 -4.76 -3.21
C ALA A 210 5.72 -4.28 -1.78
N PHE A 211 6.15 -5.24 -0.96
CA PHE A 211 6.65 -5.00 0.39
C PHE A 211 7.80 -5.97 0.66
N LYS A 212 8.97 -5.40 0.97
CA LYS A 212 10.24 -6.08 1.11
C LYS A 212 10.86 -5.67 2.43
N THR A 213 11.19 -6.66 3.25
CA THR A 213 12.01 -6.57 4.44
C THR A 213 13.15 -7.59 4.31
N GLY A 214 14.09 -7.61 5.25
CA GLY A 214 15.18 -8.60 5.25
C GLY A 214 14.70 -10.06 5.24
N THR A 215 13.51 -10.36 5.77
CA THR A 215 12.96 -11.72 5.89
C THR A 215 11.67 -11.98 5.12
N LEU A 216 11.00 -10.92 4.65
CA LEU A 216 9.72 -11.01 3.96
C LEU A 216 9.81 -10.31 2.62
N ASN A 217 9.48 -11.03 1.55
CA ASN A 217 9.40 -10.48 0.20
C ASN A 217 8.04 -10.80 -0.39
N HIS A 218 7.20 -9.78 -0.50
CA HIS A 218 5.92 -9.86 -1.18
C HIS A 218 5.93 -8.92 -2.38
N GLU A 219 5.60 -9.47 -3.54
CA GLU A 219 5.46 -8.70 -4.78
C GLU A 219 4.28 -9.23 -5.59
N PHE A 220 3.42 -8.30 -5.99
CA PHE A 220 2.27 -8.54 -6.82
C PHE A 220 2.26 -7.53 -7.98
N LYS A 221 2.22 -8.04 -9.19
CA LYS A 221 1.91 -7.26 -10.40
C LYS A 221 0.77 -7.96 -11.12
N ALA A 222 -0.26 -7.22 -11.49
CA ALA A 222 -1.38 -7.73 -12.27
C ALA A 222 -0.91 -8.43 -13.56
N TYR A 223 0.10 -7.83 -14.20
CA TYR A 223 0.84 -8.41 -15.31
C TYR A 223 2.35 -8.19 -15.10
N PRO A 224 3.19 -9.21 -15.36
CA PRO A 224 4.64 -9.05 -15.45
C PRO A 224 5.04 -7.99 -16.49
N ASP A 225 6.19 -7.36 -16.29
CA ASP A 225 6.70 -6.28 -17.15
C ASP A 225 6.85 -6.68 -18.62
N TRP A 226 7.28 -7.92 -18.87
CA TRP A 226 7.44 -8.43 -20.24
C TRP A 226 6.09 -8.57 -20.96
N ILE A 227 5.02 -8.98 -20.24
CA ILE A 227 3.66 -9.03 -20.81
C ILE A 227 3.18 -7.60 -21.09
N LYS A 228 3.42 -6.67 -20.16
CA LYS A 228 3.04 -5.28 -20.37
C LYS A 228 3.72 -4.68 -21.60
N SER A 229 5.01 -4.94 -21.77
CA SER A 229 5.76 -4.51 -22.96
C SER A 229 5.22 -5.15 -24.24
N PHE A 230 5.01 -6.47 -24.24
CA PHE A 230 4.55 -7.21 -25.41
C PHE A 230 3.14 -6.78 -25.85
N CYS A 231 2.22 -6.62 -24.89
CA CYS A 231 0.84 -6.22 -25.15
C CYS A 231 0.64 -4.70 -25.19
N LYS A 232 1.71 -3.89 -25.12
CA LYS A 232 1.66 -2.42 -25.06
C LYS A 232 0.76 -1.89 -23.93
N ILE A 233 0.67 -2.62 -22.82
CA ILE A 233 -0.01 -2.18 -21.61
C ILE A 233 0.88 -1.17 -20.90
N ARG A 234 0.35 0.01 -20.62
CA ARG A 234 1.07 1.08 -19.94
C ARG A 234 1.37 0.71 -18.49
N LYS A 235 2.53 1.16 -18.03
CA LYS A 235 2.91 1.08 -16.62
C LYS A 235 2.35 2.29 -15.87
N PRO A 236 2.06 2.15 -14.56
CA PRO A 236 1.70 3.29 -13.74
C PRO A 236 2.81 4.35 -13.71
N SER A 237 2.40 5.62 -13.70
CA SER A 237 3.30 6.78 -13.72
C SER A 237 3.53 7.42 -12.35
N VAL A 238 2.79 6.99 -11.33
CA VAL A 238 2.90 7.53 -9.96
C VAL A 238 2.70 6.41 -8.95
N TYR A 239 3.58 6.37 -7.95
CA TYR A 239 3.60 5.39 -6.88
C TYR A 239 3.59 6.09 -5.53
N ILE A 240 2.94 5.47 -4.55
CA ILE A 240 3.24 5.71 -3.14
C ILE A 240 4.34 4.72 -2.78
N ILE A 241 5.46 5.23 -2.29
CA ILE A 241 6.62 4.44 -1.91
C ILE A 241 6.92 4.63 -0.42
N GLY A 242 7.66 3.69 0.15
CA GLY A 242 8.17 3.86 1.50
C GLY A 242 9.41 3.02 1.79
N ASP A 243 10.22 3.54 2.71
CA ASP A 243 11.48 2.93 3.13
C ASP A 243 11.45 2.66 4.63
N ILE A 244 12.01 1.52 5.01
CA ILE A 244 12.27 1.19 6.41
C ILE A 244 13.36 2.16 6.92
N PRO A 245 13.10 2.90 8.02
CA PRO A 245 14.07 3.83 8.58
C PRO A 245 15.39 3.18 9.03
#